data_AF-A0A645G2V7-F1
#
_entry.id   AF-A0A645G2V7-F1
#
_cell.length_a   1.000
_cell.length_b   1.000
_cell.length_c   1.000
_cell.angle_alpha   90.00
_cell.angle_beta   90.00
_cell.angle_gamma   90.00
#
_symmetry.space_group_name_H-M   'P 1'
#
loop_
_entity.id
_entity.type
_entity.pdbx_description
1 polymer ?
#
loop_
_entity_poly.entity_id
_entity_poly.type
_entity_poly.pdbx_seq_one_letter_code
_entity_poly.pdbx_strand_id
1 'polypeptide(L)'
;MQRGIIGAVSLNKELQNALNPQNLLLRHGGTEYRLHDKVMQIRNNYDKAVFNGDIGLITAVDTEERELTVSFDGEAVQYDISELDELMLAYATTIHKAQGSEYPVVVMPVLMTHYVMLQRNLIYTGITRAKKMLVMIGSKKALALAIRNNSVTQRNTRLAIRLQDLSACKEQDPKT
;
A
#
# COMPACT_ATOMS: atom_id res chain seq x y z
N MET A 1 2.69 8.15 -6.78
CA MET A 1 1.32 7.60 -6.71
C MET A 1 0.49 8.08 -5.52
N GLN A 2 1.04 8.75 -4.49
CA GLN A 2 0.22 9.27 -3.38
C GLN A 2 -0.54 10.56 -3.74
N ARG A 3 0.10 11.46 -4.50
CA ARG A 3 -0.44 12.77 -4.90
C ARG A 3 -0.90 12.78 -6.37
N GLY A 4 -1.81 13.71 -6.72
CA GLY A 4 -2.44 13.86 -8.03
C GLY A 4 -3.88 13.34 -8.06
N ILE A 5 -4.62 13.63 -9.14
CA ILE A 5 -6.06 13.30 -9.28
C ILE A 5 -6.34 11.79 -9.11
N ILE A 6 -5.44 10.93 -9.60
CA ILE A 6 -5.55 9.46 -9.46
C ILE A 6 -4.58 8.94 -8.37
N GLY A 7 -4.07 9.84 -7.53
CA GLY A 7 -3.23 9.45 -6.41
C GLY A 7 -4.04 8.77 -5.31
N ALA A 8 -3.41 7.90 -4.53
CA ALA A 8 -4.08 7.17 -3.44
C ALA A 8 -4.80 8.12 -2.46
N VAL A 9 -4.25 9.31 -2.18
CA VAL A 9 -4.91 10.30 -1.31
C VAL A 9 -6.21 10.81 -1.92
N SER A 10 -6.21 11.19 -3.20
CA SER A 10 -7.40 11.67 -3.89
C SER A 10 -8.44 10.56 -4.04
N LEU A 11 -8.01 9.36 -4.41
CA LEU A 11 -8.90 8.20 -4.52
C LEU A 11 -9.52 7.83 -3.17
N ASN A 12 -8.75 7.86 -2.08
CA ASN A 12 -9.29 7.62 -0.75
C ASN A 12 -10.39 8.62 -0.40
N LYS A 13 -10.18 9.91 -0.67
CA LYS A 13 -11.18 10.95 -0.42
C LYS A 13 -12.46 10.73 -1.25
N GLU A 14 -12.32 10.50 -2.56
CA GLU A 14 -13.48 10.28 -3.44
C GLU A 14 -14.23 8.99 -3.08
N LEU A 15 -13.50 7.91 -2.77
CA LEU A 15 -14.08 6.63 -2.36
C LEU A 15 -14.76 6.73 -0.99
N GLN A 16 -14.16 7.42 -0.02
CA GLN A 16 -14.80 7.68 1.26
C GLN A 16 -16.12 8.43 1.07
N ASN A 17 -16.13 9.48 0.25
CA ASN A 17 -17.37 10.24 -0.03
C ASN A 17 -18.45 9.40 -0.71
N ALA A 18 -18.07 8.50 -1.62
CA ALA A 18 -19.01 7.65 -2.34
C ALA A 18 -19.50 6.44 -1.50
N LEU A 19 -18.63 5.86 -0.67
CA LEU A 19 -18.88 4.60 0.04
C LEU A 19 -19.27 4.80 1.51
N ASN A 20 -18.91 5.93 2.11
CA ASN A 20 -19.16 6.24 3.51
C ASN A 20 -19.57 7.71 3.73
N PRO A 21 -20.81 8.09 3.38
CA PRO A 21 -21.32 9.46 3.53
C PRO A 21 -21.76 9.77 4.99
N GLN A 22 -21.07 9.23 5.98
CA GLN A 22 -21.38 9.48 7.39
C GLN A 22 -20.95 10.88 7.86
N ASN A 23 -21.71 11.42 8.81
CA ASN A 23 -21.45 12.72 9.41
C ASN A 23 -20.65 12.64 10.72
N LEU A 24 -20.66 11.48 11.39
CA LEU A 24 -19.87 11.28 12.61
C LEU A 24 -18.41 11.07 12.25
N LEU A 25 -17.57 12.05 12.56
CA LEU A 25 -16.19 12.10 12.12
C LEU A 25 -15.27 12.86 13.08
N LEU A 26 -13.98 12.57 12.97
CA LEU A 26 -12.90 13.32 13.61
C LEU A 26 -11.91 13.80 12.53
N ARG A 27 -11.40 15.02 12.67
CA ARG A 27 -10.49 15.64 11.70
C ARG A 27 -9.09 15.76 12.27
N HIS A 28 -8.09 15.25 11.54
CA HIS A 28 -6.68 15.41 11.88
C HIS A 28 -5.82 15.52 10.62
N GLY A 29 -4.83 16.43 10.63
CA GLY A 29 -3.87 16.55 9.51
C GLY A 29 -4.50 16.79 8.13
N GLY A 30 -5.71 17.38 8.07
CA GLY A 30 -6.46 17.59 6.82
C GLY A 30 -7.19 16.35 6.28
N THR A 31 -7.20 15.25 7.02
CA THR A 31 -7.97 14.03 6.74
C THR A 31 -9.19 13.97 7.67
N GLU A 32 -10.32 13.53 7.14
CA GLU A 32 -11.52 13.20 7.93
C GLU A 32 -11.56 11.70 8.15
N TYR A 33 -11.70 11.27 9.41
CA TYR A 33 -11.91 9.89 9.79
C TYR A 33 -13.34 9.72 10.27
N ARG A 34 -14.14 8.98 9.51
CA ARG A 34 -15.56 8.76 9.74
C ARG A 34 -15.77 7.39 10.38
N LEU A 35 -16.85 7.27 11.14
CA LEU A 35 -17.32 5.96 11.58
C LEU A 35 -17.45 5.00 10.38
N HIS A 36 -16.96 3.77 10.52
CA HIS A 36 -16.89 2.73 9.49
C HIS A 36 -15.87 2.94 8.36
N ASP A 37 -14.99 3.92 8.48
CA ASP A 37 -13.89 4.02 7.52
C ASP A 37 -12.94 2.84 7.59
N LYS A 38 -12.46 2.45 6.42
CA LYS A 38 -11.32 1.54 6.30
C LYS A 38 -10.03 2.33 6.46
N VAL A 39 -9.22 1.94 7.44
CA VAL A 39 -7.93 2.58 7.74
C VAL A 39 -6.80 1.57 7.69
N MET A 40 -5.57 2.07 7.54
CA MET A 40 -4.34 1.29 7.56
C MET A 40 -3.37 1.93 8.53
N GLN A 41 -2.78 1.10 9.39
CA GLN A 41 -1.67 1.51 10.26
C GLN A 41 -0.41 1.72 9.42
N ILE A 42 0.28 2.85 9.60
CA ILE A 42 1.46 3.21 8.79
C ILE A 42 2.79 3.16 9.55
N ARG A 43 2.76 2.92 10.86
CA ARG A 43 3.93 2.77 11.73
C ARG A 43 3.67 1.62 12.71
N ASN A 44 4.72 0.89 13.09
CA ASN A 44 4.55 -0.15 14.11
C ASN A 44 4.33 0.52 15.47
N ASN A 45 3.31 0.07 16.19
CA ASN A 45 3.04 0.47 17.56
C ASN A 45 2.97 -0.81 18.42
N TYR A 46 4.06 -1.08 19.13
CA TYR A 46 4.22 -2.34 19.88
C TYR A 46 3.36 -2.38 21.13
N ASP A 47 3.08 -1.22 21.74
CA ASP A 47 2.25 -1.14 22.94
C ASP A 47 0.80 -1.52 22.64
N LYS A 48 0.33 -1.16 21.43
CA LYS A 48 -1.00 -1.50 20.90
C LYS A 48 -1.04 -2.78 20.07
N ALA A 49 0.10 -3.44 19.89
CA ALA A 49 0.27 -4.65 19.08
C ALA A 49 -0.26 -4.51 17.62
N VAL A 50 -0.12 -3.33 17.01
CA VAL A 50 -0.51 -3.06 15.61
C VAL A 50 0.71 -2.73 14.77
N PHE A 51 0.74 -3.23 13.54
CA PHE A 51 1.90 -3.17 12.67
C PHE A 51 1.62 -2.41 11.37
N ASN A 52 2.68 -1.85 10.78
CA ASN A 52 2.59 -1.14 9.52
C ASN A 52 2.06 -2.06 8.40
N GLY A 53 0.93 -1.66 7.81
CA GLY A 53 0.23 -2.41 6.78
C GLY A 53 -1.06 -3.07 7.28
N ASP A 54 -1.27 -3.16 8.59
CA ASP A 54 -2.50 -3.71 9.16
C ASP A 54 -3.69 -2.84 8.75
N ILE A 55 -4.78 -3.49 8.35
CA ILE A 55 -5.99 -2.83 7.85
C ILE A 55 -7.09 -3.04 8.87
N GLY A 56 -7.69 -1.94 9.31
CA GLY A 56 -8.77 -1.95 10.29
C GLY A 56 -10.01 -1.19 9.81
N LEU A 57 -11.06 -1.27 10.61
CA LEU A 57 -12.30 -0.52 10.44
C LEU A 57 -12.54 0.34 11.68
N ILE A 58 -12.90 1.61 11.46
CA ILE A 58 -13.31 2.49 12.57
C ILE A 58 -14.66 2.01 13.10
N THR A 59 -14.72 1.61 14.35
CA THR A 59 -15.92 1.09 15.03
C THR A 59 -16.57 2.08 15.97
N ALA A 60 -15.81 3.08 16.44
CA ALA A 60 -16.34 4.17 17.26
C ALA A 60 -15.58 5.48 17.00
N VAL A 61 -16.29 6.59 17.16
CA VAL A 61 -15.75 7.96 17.08
C VAL A 61 -16.31 8.73 18.26
N ASP A 62 -15.44 9.17 19.15
CA ASP A 62 -15.80 10.08 20.24
C ASP A 62 -15.33 11.49 19.90
N THR A 63 -16.28 12.40 19.68
CA THR A 63 -15.98 13.79 19.34
C THR A 63 -15.69 14.67 20.55
N GLU A 64 -16.12 14.26 21.75
CA GLU A 64 -15.90 15.01 22.99
C GLU A 64 -14.47 14.76 23.50
N GLU A 65 -14.12 13.50 23.67
CA GLU A 65 -12.78 13.07 24.09
C GLU A 65 -11.76 13.09 22.94
N ARG A 66 -12.23 13.23 21.69
CA ARG A 66 -11.41 13.25 20.47
C ARG A 66 -10.64 11.95 20.24
N GLU A 67 -11.35 10.85 20.36
CA GLU A 67 -10.78 9.50 20.21
C GLU A 67 -11.47 8.71 19.10
N LEU A 68 -10.74 7.74 18.55
CA LEU A 68 -11.24 6.77 17.59
C LEU A 68 -10.98 5.36 18.11
N THR A 69 -11.91 4.44 17.89
CA THR A 69 -11.66 3.01 18.07
C THR A 69 -11.60 2.35 16.70
N VAL A 70 -10.52 1.62 16.45
CA VAL A 70 -10.29 0.86 15.23
C VAL A 70 -10.23 -0.63 15.57
N SER A 71 -11.03 -1.42 14.88
CA SER A 71 -10.96 -2.88 14.94
C SER A 71 -9.96 -3.40 13.91
N PHE A 72 -8.82 -3.94 14.37
CA PHE A 72 -7.84 -4.65 13.56
C PHE A 72 -7.99 -6.15 13.80
N ASP A 73 -8.40 -6.91 12.77
CA ASP A 73 -8.62 -8.36 12.86
C ASP A 73 -9.49 -8.83 14.06
N GLY A 74 -10.40 -7.96 14.52
CA GLY A 74 -11.33 -8.23 15.64
C GLY A 74 -10.90 -7.62 16.97
N GLU A 75 -9.64 -7.17 17.09
CA GLU A 75 -9.13 -6.50 18.28
C GLU A 75 -9.39 -4.99 18.20
N ALA A 76 -10.03 -4.45 19.24
CA ALA A 76 -10.36 -3.04 19.33
C ALA A 76 -9.16 -2.25 19.89
N VAL A 77 -8.68 -1.29 19.11
CA VAL A 77 -7.55 -0.43 19.46
C VAL A 77 -8.01 1.02 19.47
N GLN A 78 -7.81 1.69 20.60
CA GLN A 78 -8.17 3.10 20.79
C GLN A 78 -7.02 4.01 20.35
N TYR A 79 -7.35 5.13 19.72
CA TYR A 79 -6.42 6.15 19.27
C TYR A 79 -6.91 7.52 19.74
N ASP A 80 -6.04 8.24 20.45
CA ASP A 80 -6.21 9.67 20.68
C ASP A 80 -5.95 10.44 19.38
N ILE A 81 -6.48 11.65 19.28
CA ILE A 81 -6.26 12.56 18.14
C ILE A 81 -4.77 12.76 17.81
N SER A 82 -3.90 12.79 18.82
CA SER A 82 -2.45 12.95 18.65
C SER A 82 -1.77 11.75 17.97
N GLU A 83 -2.41 10.58 17.99
CA GLU A 83 -1.90 9.34 17.41
C GLU A 83 -2.40 9.10 15.98
N LEU A 84 -3.32 9.94 15.48
CA LEU A 84 -3.93 9.75 14.16
C LEU A 84 -2.98 9.97 12.98
N ASP A 85 -1.78 10.49 13.24
CA ASP A 85 -0.68 10.49 12.26
C ASP A 85 -0.12 9.09 11.98
N GLU A 86 -0.49 8.09 12.79
CA GLU A 86 -0.16 6.68 12.56
C GLU A 86 -1.17 5.94 11.67
N LEU A 87 -2.29 6.60 11.34
CA LEU A 87 -3.33 6.05 10.49
C LEU A 87 -3.40 6.75 9.14
N MET A 88 -3.93 6.02 8.15
CA MET A 88 -4.37 6.61 6.89
C MET A 88 -5.58 5.86 6.34
N LEU A 89 -6.41 6.52 5.54
CA LEU A 89 -7.49 5.85 4.81
C LEU A 89 -6.96 4.75 3.88
N ALA A 90 -7.70 3.64 3.80
CA ALA A 90 -7.30 2.40 3.13
C ALA A 90 -8.31 1.92 2.08
N TYR A 91 -9.13 2.81 1.52
CA TYR A 91 -9.99 2.50 0.37
C TYR A 91 -9.17 2.24 -0.90
N ALA A 92 -8.09 3.00 -1.09
CA ALA A 92 -7.11 2.83 -2.14
C ALA A 92 -5.71 2.79 -1.56
N THR A 93 -4.88 1.87 -2.05
CA THR A 93 -3.47 1.74 -1.65
C THR A 93 -2.56 1.74 -2.87
N THR A 94 -1.27 1.89 -2.62
CA THR A 94 -0.24 1.80 -3.68
C THR A 94 0.24 0.35 -3.81
N ILE A 95 0.69 -0.04 -5.00
CA ILE A 95 1.21 -1.40 -5.25
C ILE A 95 2.37 -1.75 -4.29
N HIS A 96 3.22 -0.79 -3.96
CA HIS A 96 4.32 -0.98 -3.00
C HIS A 96 3.82 -1.32 -1.59
N LYS A 97 2.75 -0.64 -1.13
CA LYS A 97 2.14 -0.90 0.18
C LYS A 97 1.31 -2.20 0.20
N ALA A 98 0.90 -2.71 -0.96
CA ALA A 98 0.20 -3.99 -1.10
C ALA A 98 1.15 -5.18 -1.30
N GLN A 99 2.47 -4.99 -1.17
CA GLN A 99 3.43 -6.07 -1.35
C GLN A 99 3.27 -7.11 -0.23
N GLY A 100 3.13 -8.38 -0.61
CA GLY A 100 2.86 -9.48 0.33
C GLY A 100 1.36 -9.72 0.58
N SER A 101 0.49 -8.76 0.30
CA SER A 101 -0.96 -8.90 0.42
C SER A 101 -1.61 -9.39 -0.87
N GLU A 102 -2.72 -10.12 -0.78
CA GLU A 102 -3.48 -10.56 -1.95
C GLU A 102 -4.98 -10.37 -1.73
N TYR A 103 -5.69 -9.97 -2.78
CA TYR A 103 -7.11 -9.63 -2.72
C TYR A 103 -7.91 -10.46 -3.74
N PRO A 104 -9.16 -10.86 -3.43
CA PRO A 104 -10.01 -11.58 -4.39
C PRO A 104 -10.17 -10.82 -5.71
N VAL A 105 -10.40 -9.51 -5.62
CA VAL A 105 -10.60 -8.62 -6.76
C VAL A 105 -9.70 -7.39 -6.58
N VAL A 106 -8.99 -7.02 -7.64
CA VAL A 106 -8.17 -5.79 -7.68
C VAL A 106 -8.65 -4.90 -8.82
N VAL A 107 -8.87 -3.61 -8.52
CA VAL A 107 -9.10 -2.57 -9.52
C VAL A 107 -7.83 -1.73 -9.63
N MET A 108 -7.18 -1.74 -10.80
CA MET A 108 -5.88 -1.13 -11.01
C MET A 108 -5.95 -0.03 -12.08
N PRO A 109 -5.90 1.26 -11.69
CA PRO A 109 -5.75 2.36 -12.64
C PRO A 109 -4.37 2.37 -13.29
N VAL A 110 -4.31 2.39 -14.63
CA VAL A 110 -3.08 2.44 -15.44
C VAL A 110 -3.15 3.59 -16.45
N LEU A 111 -2.68 4.76 -16.03
CA LEU A 111 -2.84 6.02 -16.75
C LEU A 111 -1.50 6.71 -17.01
N MET A 112 -1.46 7.54 -18.05
CA MET A 112 -0.24 8.27 -18.45
C MET A 112 0.18 9.35 -17.45
N THR A 113 -0.73 9.80 -16.59
CA THR A 113 -0.46 10.78 -15.52
C THR A 113 0.61 10.30 -14.52
N HIS A 114 0.91 8.99 -14.48
CA HIS A 114 1.96 8.41 -13.65
C HIS A 114 3.09 7.78 -14.49
N TYR A 115 3.43 8.41 -15.61
CA TYR A 115 4.41 7.93 -16.59
C TYR A 115 5.70 7.37 -15.99
N VAL A 116 6.32 8.08 -15.03
CA VAL A 116 7.60 7.67 -14.40
C VAL A 116 7.52 6.29 -13.73
N MET A 117 6.34 5.90 -13.26
CA MET A 117 6.10 4.64 -12.57
C MET A 117 5.61 3.52 -13.50
N LEU A 118 5.43 3.79 -14.80
CA LEU A 118 5.05 2.79 -15.78
C LEU A 118 6.26 1.89 -16.08
N GLN A 119 6.48 0.91 -15.21
CA GLN A 119 7.53 -0.09 -15.28
C GLN A 119 6.94 -1.50 -15.26
N ARG A 120 7.60 -2.44 -15.95
CA ARG A 120 7.10 -3.82 -16.10
C ARG A 120 6.93 -4.53 -14.77
N ASN A 121 7.91 -4.41 -13.87
CA ASN A 121 7.88 -5.01 -12.54
C ASN A 121 6.69 -4.48 -11.73
N LEU A 122 6.37 -3.19 -11.78
CA LEU A 122 5.25 -2.63 -11.03
C LEU A 122 3.91 -3.18 -11.51
N ILE A 123 3.71 -3.25 -12.83
CA ILE A 123 2.50 -3.85 -13.42
C ILE A 123 2.40 -5.34 -13.06
N TYR A 124 3.50 -6.09 -13.17
CA TYR A 124 3.54 -7.49 -12.79
C TYR A 124 3.16 -7.70 -11.31
N THR A 125 3.75 -6.91 -10.41
CA THR A 125 3.40 -6.95 -8.99
C THR A 125 1.92 -6.63 -8.78
N GLY A 126 1.39 -5.60 -9.42
CA GLY A 126 -0.03 -5.25 -9.34
C GLY A 126 -0.97 -6.37 -9.81
N ILE A 127 -0.65 -7.02 -10.93
CA ILE A 127 -1.40 -8.16 -11.47
C ILE A 127 -1.43 -9.32 -10.47
N THR A 128 -0.26 -9.66 -9.91
CA THR A 128 -0.12 -10.77 -8.95
C THR A 128 -0.72 -10.48 -7.57
N ARG A 129 -1.30 -9.30 -7.32
CA ARG A 129 -2.11 -9.06 -6.11
C ARG A 129 -3.54 -9.59 -6.24
N ALA A 130 -4.03 -9.85 -7.45
CA ALA A 130 -5.38 -10.34 -7.69
C ALA A 130 -5.45 -11.88 -7.66
N LYS A 131 -6.28 -12.44 -6.77
CA LYS A 131 -6.49 -13.90 -6.68
C LYS A 131 -7.49 -14.44 -7.70
N LYS A 132 -8.58 -13.71 -7.95
CA LYS A 132 -9.70 -14.18 -8.79
C LYS A 132 -9.95 -13.28 -9.99
N MET A 133 -9.90 -11.96 -9.81
CA MET A 133 -10.23 -11.01 -10.85
C MET A 133 -9.37 -9.74 -10.77
N LEU A 134 -8.90 -9.29 -11.93
CA LEU A 134 -8.23 -8.01 -12.09
C LEU A 134 -9.00 -7.14 -13.09
N VAL A 135 -9.35 -5.93 -12.67
CA VAL A 135 -9.95 -4.91 -13.53
C VAL A 135 -8.93 -3.80 -13.74
N MET A 136 -8.41 -3.67 -14.96
CA MET A 136 -7.49 -2.58 -15.31
C MET A 136 -8.24 -1.43 -15.97
N ILE A 137 -8.08 -0.22 -15.41
CA ILE A 137 -8.77 0.99 -15.91
C ILE A 137 -7.73 1.95 -16.45
N GLY A 138 -7.78 2.27 -17.74
CA GLY A 138 -6.92 3.30 -18.32
C GLY A 138 -6.63 3.08 -19.79
N SER A 139 -5.44 3.50 -20.23
CA SER A 139 -5.11 3.52 -21.67
C SER A 139 -4.24 2.32 -22.07
N LYS A 140 -4.56 1.70 -23.21
CA LYS A 140 -3.72 0.66 -23.83
C LYS A 140 -2.29 1.16 -24.06
N LYS A 141 -2.13 2.44 -24.38
CA LYS A 141 -0.83 3.11 -24.56
C LYS A 141 0.00 3.08 -23.26
N ALA A 142 -0.59 3.39 -22.11
CA ALA A 142 0.11 3.38 -20.82
C ALA A 142 0.57 1.97 -20.44
N LEU A 143 -0.30 0.98 -20.66
CA LEU A 143 0.04 -0.42 -20.44
C LEU A 143 1.18 -0.89 -21.36
N ALA A 144 1.10 -0.59 -22.66
CA ALA A 144 2.13 -0.96 -23.62
C ALA A 144 3.50 -0.35 -23.28
N LEU A 145 3.52 0.91 -22.84
CA LEU A 145 4.73 1.57 -22.37
C LEU A 145 5.30 0.87 -21.14
N ALA A 146 4.46 0.59 -20.13
CA ALA A 146 4.89 -0.06 -18.90
C ALA A 146 5.52 -1.43 -19.18
N ILE A 147 4.90 -2.23 -20.05
CA ILE A 147 5.41 -3.56 -20.43
C ILE A 147 6.76 -3.46 -21.14
N ARG A 148 6.98 -2.45 -21.99
CA ARG A 148 8.25 -2.26 -22.70
C ARG A 148 9.36 -1.73 -21.79
N ASN A 149 9.00 -1.03 -20.71
CA ASN A 149 9.95 -0.43 -19.80
C ASN A 149 10.52 -1.45 -18.80
N ASN A 150 11.69 -2.00 -19.14
CA ASN A 150 12.45 -2.94 -18.31
C ASN A 150 13.70 -2.31 -17.65
N SER A 151 13.70 -1.00 -17.40
CA SER A 151 14.86 -0.24 -16.90
C SER A 151 15.38 -0.66 -15.51
N VAL A 152 14.65 -1.51 -14.78
CA VAL A 152 15.01 -1.99 -13.43
C VAL A 152 16.13 -3.06 -13.47
N THR A 153 16.61 -3.47 -14.64
CA THR A 153 17.67 -4.49 -14.78
C THR A 153 19.06 -4.05 -14.30
N GLN A 154 19.36 -2.76 -14.14
CA GLN A 154 20.68 -2.30 -13.69
C GLN A 154 20.67 -1.97 -12.19
N ARG A 155 20.79 -3.01 -11.36
CA ARG A 155 20.95 -2.86 -9.90
C ARG A 155 22.43 -2.82 -9.56
N ASN A 156 22.90 -1.73 -8.95
CA ASN A 156 24.26 -1.63 -8.43
C ASN A 156 24.43 -2.55 -7.21
N THR A 157 24.82 -3.81 -7.45
CA THR A 157 25.09 -4.81 -6.40
C THR A 157 26.34 -5.62 -6.74
N ARG A 158 27.17 -5.89 -5.73
CA ARG A 158 28.33 -6.78 -5.83
C ARG A 158 28.04 -8.21 -5.36
N LEU A 159 26.80 -8.52 -5.00
CA LEU A 159 26.45 -9.83 -4.45
C LEU A 159 26.76 -10.96 -5.44
N ALA A 160 26.42 -10.78 -6.72
CA ALA A 160 26.70 -11.78 -7.76
C ALA A 160 28.21 -12.04 -7.90
N ILE A 161 29.01 -10.97 -7.91
CA ILE A 161 30.48 -11.05 -7.98
C ILE A 161 31.03 -11.81 -6.76
N ARG A 162 30.60 -11.43 -5.55
CA ARG A 162 31.06 -12.09 -4.31
C ARG A 162 30.70 -13.58 -4.26
N LEU A 163 29.53 -13.96 -4.76
CA LEU A 163 29.12 -15.37 -4.81
C LEU A 163 29.97 -16.18 -5.80
N GLN A 164 30.36 -15.59 -6.93
CA GLN A 164 31.27 -16.21 -7.89
C GLN A 164 32.66 -16.41 -7.28
N ASP A 165 33.20 -15.40 -6.60
CA ASP A 165 34.50 -15.48 -5.91
C ASP A 165 34.51 -16.59 -4.83
N LEU A 166 33.44 -16.71 -4.04
CA LEU A 166 33.27 -17.76 -3.04
C LEU A 166 33.18 -19.18 -3.63
N SER A 167 32.65 -19.29 -4.85
CA SER A 167 32.55 -20.57 -5.57
C SER A 167 33.91 -20.98 -6.11
N ALA A 168 34.67 -20.03 -6.67
CA ALA A 168 36.01 -20.24 -7.20
C ALA A 168 37.03 -20.64 -6.11
N CYS A 169 36.91 -20.12 -4.89
CA CYS A 169 37.75 -20.53 -3.77
C CYS A 169 37.49 -21.96 -3.28
N LYS A 170 36.29 -22.52 -3.48
CA LYS A 170 35.95 -23.89 -3.03
C LYS A 170 36.43 -24.99 -3.97
N GLU A 171 36.67 -24.67 -5.24
CA GLU A 171 37.22 -25.62 -6.22
C GLU A 171 38.75 -25.76 -6.11
N GLN A 172 39.40 -24.91 -5.31
CA GLN A 172 40.85 -24.91 -5.11
C GLN A 172 41.33 -25.69 -3.87
N ASP A 173 40.43 -26.34 -3.12
CA ASP A 173 40.80 -27.31 -2.07
C ASP A 173 40.70 -28.75 -2.63
N PRO A 174 41.77 -29.30 -3.25
CA PRO A 174 41.83 -30.73 -3.51
C PRO A 174 41.94 -31.46 -2.16
N LYS A 175 41.03 -32.41 -1.92
CA LYS A 175 41.20 -33.44 -0.91
C LYS A 175 42.51 -34.20 -1.20
N THR A 176 43.45 -34.08 -0.27
CA THR A 176 44.56 -35.00 0.05
C THR A 176 45.57 -35.28 -1.06
#